data_AF-A0A7Z6TE26-F1
#
_entry.id   AF-A0A7Z6TE26-F1
#
_cell.length_a   1.000
_cell.length_b   1.000
_cell.length_c   1.000
_cell.angle_alpha   90.00
_cell.angle_beta   90.00
_cell.angle_gamma   90.00
#
_symmetry.space_group_name_H-M   'P 1'
#
loop_
_entity.id
_entity.type
_entity.pdbx_description
1 polymer ?
#
loop_
_entity_poly.entity_id
_entity_poly.type
_entity_poly.pdbx_seq_one_letter_code
_entity_poly.pdbx_strand_id
1 'polypeptide(L)'
;MPRSPVVARTRAGASVLAALTVTALVATGQPATAAPAPPAAEALNRAFDRAAREYGVPRDLLAAVGYGESRLDGHAGKPSQANGYGVMHLASNPDNRSLEKAAALTGEPADRLRRDTAANILGGAAVLRDHADRLGLDRTERRDVNAWYPAVARYSEADGPAAALYADTVFTFLAQGLTATAPGGETVRVPSRPVAPAKDEVSAAGVYAQSPDYPSALWVPASSQNYATGRTATINKVVVHVTQGSYAGSISWFQNPASQVSAHYVIRSSDGEITQTVRDANTAWHARSANSSSIGLEHEGWVDNPAWFTDAMYRSSAALTSHLAARYSIPKNRTHIVGHSEVPGNDHTDPGVHWDWNYYMQLVGGSPGTPGDSLTFPSYAVQQSGSSGPQVKAVQQLLNAQGYAAGSADGIFGPATKSATQAFQRARSLTADGAVGPKTWTALLSAGTTPALARGSSGDAVKRLQRSLTAALGTTVNADGSFGPTTETAVRTYQSSRGLSVDGKVGPATWGALQAGR
;
A
#
# COMPACT_ATOMS: atom_id res chain seq x y z
N MET A 1 -1.48 74.77 67.51
CA MET A 1 -2.68 75.20 66.77
C MET A 1 -2.66 76.71 66.61
N PRO A 2 -3.38 77.32 65.66
CA PRO A 2 -3.62 77.02 64.24
C PRO A 2 -3.11 78.19 63.37
N ARG A 3 -2.97 78.03 62.04
CA ARG A 3 -3.07 79.12 61.02
C ARG A 3 -2.74 78.60 59.61
N SER A 4 -3.76 78.55 58.75
CA SER A 4 -3.68 78.89 57.32
C SER A 4 -3.06 80.32 57.17
N PRO A 5 -2.58 80.84 56.01
CA PRO A 5 -3.06 80.55 54.64
C PRO A 5 -2.05 80.75 53.45
N VAL A 6 -2.51 80.43 52.22
CA VAL A 6 -2.42 81.22 50.96
C VAL A 6 -1.05 81.52 50.31
N VAL A 7 -0.94 81.17 49.02
CA VAL A 7 -0.60 82.00 47.83
C VAL A 7 0.24 81.21 46.81
N ALA A 8 -0.29 81.12 45.59
CA ALA A 8 0.36 80.68 44.38
C ALA A 8 1.41 81.68 43.85
N ARG A 9 2.44 81.21 43.13
CA ARG A 9 2.77 81.66 41.75
C ARG A 9 4.10 81.11 41.22
N THR A 10 4.00 80.49 40.04
CA THR A 10 4.87 80.61 38.84
C THR A 10 6.38 80.39 38.97
N ARG A 11 6.95 79.47 38.19
CA ARG A 11 7.48 79.69 36.81
C ARG A 11 8.31 78.47 36.38
N ALA A 12 8.15 78.16 35.09
CA ALA A 12 9.15 77.72 34.11
C ALA A 12 10.03 76.50 34.43
N GLY A 13 10.06 75.58 33.47
CA GLY A 13 10.83 74.36 33.52
C GLY A 13 12.33 74.55 33.32
N ALA A 14 13.04 73.46 33.58
CA ALA A 14 14.36 73.20 33.07
C ALA A 14 14.52 71.68 32.96
N SER A 15 14.55 71.21 31.72
CA SER A 15 14.98 69.88 31.32
C SER A 15 16.43 69.66 31.76
N VAL A 16 16.72 68.57 32.46
CA VAL A 16 18.09 68.15 32.75
C VAL A 16 18.43 66.98 31.83
N LEU A 17 19.28 67.28 30.84
CA LEU A 17 20.09 66.31 30.11
C LEU A 17 21.02 65.60 31.11
N ALA A 18 20.97 64.27 31.15
CA ALA A 18 21.97 63.43 31.79
C ALA A 18 23.00 62.94 30.75
N ALA A 19 24.24 62.89 31.21
CA ALA A 19 25.48 62.79 30.44
C ALA A 19 25.64 61.51 29.60
N LEU A 20 26.24 61.70 28.42
CA LEU A 20 26.81 60.68 27.55
C LEU A 20 28.12 60.14 28.15
N THR A 21 28.13 58.84 28.46
CA THR A 21 29.35 58.03 28.52
C THR A 21 29.34 57.07 27.33
N VAL A 22 30.18 57.36 26.34
CA VAL A 22 30.38 56.49 25.17
C VAL A 22 31.31 55.36 25.57
N THR A 23 30.77 54.17 25.79
CA THR A 23 31.54 52.91 25.80
C THR A 23 31.32 52.24 24.46
N ALA A 24 32.35 52.22 23.61
CA ALA A 24 32.32 51.51 22.34
C ALA A 24 32.37 50.00 22.61
N LEU A 25 31.20 49.36 22.68
CA LEU A 25 31.08 47.91 22.65
C LEU A 25 31.04 47.48 21.18
N VAL A 26 32.15 46.94 20.67
CA VAL A 26 32.18 46.27 19.37
C VAL A 26 31.37 44.98 19.52
N ALA A 27 30.07 45.06 19.23
CA ALA A 27 29.21 43.90 19.11
C ALA A 27 29.58 43.18 17.82
N THR A 28 30.35 42.10 17.94
CA THR A 28 30.46 41.09 16.89
C THR A 28 29.08 40.45 16.77
N GLY A 29 28.29 40.91 15.79
CA GLY A 29 27.02 40.30 15.43
C GLY A 29 27.27 38.90 14.92
N GLN A 30 27.21 37.90 15.80
CA GLN A 30 26.95 36.55 15.37
C GLN A 30 25.50 36.52 14.85
N PRO A 31 25.24 36.09 13.60
CA PRO A 31 23.88 35.82 13.20
C PRO A 31 23.31 34.81 14.18
N ALA A 32 22.16 35.13 14.78
CA ALA A 32 21.38 34.18 15.54
C ALA A 32 21.10 33.00 14.59
N THR A 33 21.84 31.91 14.76
CA THR A 33 21.52 30.66 14.11
C THR A 33 20.17 30.26 14.68
N ALA A 34 19.15 30.19 13.81
CA ALA A 34 17.91 29.53 14.16
C ALA A 34 18.29 28.18 14.77
N ALA A 35 17.78 27.89 15.97
CA ALA A 35 17.94 26.58 16.56
C ALA A 35 17.59 25.53 15.48
N PRO A 36 18.40 24.48 15.30
CA PRO A 36 18.10 23.46 14.30
C PRO A 36 16.66 22.99 14.55
N ALA A 37 15.85 22.95 13.49
CA ALA A 37 14.53 22.36 13.56
C ALA A 37 14.65 20.99 14.24
N PRO A 38 13.79 20.65 15.22
CA PRO A 38 13.84 19.34 15.84
C PRO A 38 13.77 18.28 14.73
N PRO A 39 14.45 17.13 14.90
CA PRO A 39 14.55 16.14 13.84
C PRO A 39 13.16 15.80 13.27
N ALA A 40 13.11 15.57 11.96
CA ALA A 40 11.90 15.12 11.25
C ALA A 40 11.31 13.81 11.80
N ALA A 41 12.02 13.15 12.72
CA ALA A 41 11.52 12.05 13.52
C ALA A 41 10.29 12.51 14.34
N GLU A 42 9.21 11.74 14.21
CA GLU A 42 7.94 11.89 14.94
C GLU A 42 6.98 13.00 14.47
N ALA A 43 7.18 13.57 13.27
CA ALA A 43 6.28 14.61 12.75
C ALA A 43 4.83 14.13 12.59
N LEU A 44 4.64 12.88 12.16
CA LEU A 44 3.31 12.30 11.93
C LEU A 44 2.60 11.95 13.25
N ASN A 45 3.29 11.31 14.19
CA ASN A 45 2.77 11.02 15.53
C ASN A 45 2.41 12.31 16.27
N ARG A 46 3.25 13.34 16.19
CA ARG A 46 2.94 14.67 16.76
C ARG A 46 1.71 15.30 16.11
N ALA A 47 1.49 15.12 14.81
CA ALA A 47 0.31 15.62 14.12
C ALA A 47 -0.97 14.93 14.63
N PHE A 48 -0.96 13.61 14.77
CA PHE A 48 -2.09 12.86 15.37
C PHE A 48 -2.34 13.30 16.82
N ASP A 49 -1.30 13.41 17.63
CA ASP A 49 -1.39 13.85 19.02
C ASP A 49 -1.97 15.26 19.15
N ARG A 50 -1.53 16.19 18.29
CA ARG A 50 -2.03 17.57 18.27
C ARG A 50 -3.52 17.58 17.88
N ALA A 51 -3.87 16.97 16.76
CA ALA A 51 -5.23 16.97 16.25
C ALA A 51 -6.21 16.31 17.23
N ALA A 52 -5.79 15.19 17.83
CA ALA A 52 -6.55 14.50 18.87
C ALA A 52 -6.83 15.39 20.09
N ARG A 53 -5.82 16.10 20.60
CA ARG A 53 -5.99 17.04 21.72
C ARG A 53 -6.89 18.22 21.36
N GLU A 54 -6.71 18.78 20.18
CA GLU A 54 -7.43 19.98 19.74
C GLU A 54 -8.93 19.72 19.55
N TYR A 55 -9.28 18.61 18.92
CA TYR A 55 -10.67 18.26 18.62
C TYR A 55 -11.29 17.26 19.59
N GLY A 56 -10.54 16.78 20.59
CA GLY A 56 -11.02 15.83 21.59
C GLY A 56 -11.41 14.47 20.98
N VAL A 57 -10.74 14.08 19.89
CA VAL A 57 -10.86 12.76 19.25
C VAL A 57 -9.84 11.82 19.88
N PRO A 58 -10.16 10.56 20.24
CA PRO A 58 -9.16 9.60 20.68
C PRO A 58 -8.05 9.45 19.63
N ARG A 59 -6.80 9.68 20.02
CA ARG A 59 -5.64 9.68 19.11
C ARG A 59 -5.51 8.40 18.28
N ASP A 60 -5.73 7.26 18.94
CA ASP A 60 -5.64 5.95 18.29
C ASP A 60 -6.78 5.70 17.29
N LEU A 61 -7.97 6.25 17.56
CA LEU A 61 -9.07 6.22 16.60
C LEU A 61 -8.71 7.04 15.36
N LEU A 62 -8.18 8.25 15.56
CA LEU A 62 -7.76 9.12 14.47
C LEU A 62 -6.65 8.48 13.61
N ALA A 63 -5.68 7.82 14.25
CA ALA A 63 -4.63 7.07 13.56
C ALA A 63 -5.18 5.84 12.81
N ALA A 64 -6.14 5.12 13.38
CA ALA A 64 -6.81 3.98 12.74
C ALA A 64 -7.62 4.42 11.51
N VAL A 65 -8.32 5.57 11.58
CA VAL A 65 -8.99 6.20 10.44
C VAL A 65 -7.97 6.55 9.35
N GLY A 66 -6.90 7.29 9.69
CA GLY A 66 -5.88 7.65 8.70
C GLY A 66 -5.17 6.43 8.08
N TYR A 67 -5.02 5.35 8.83
CA TYR A 67 -4.50 4.09 8.29
C TYR A 67 -5.48 3.42 7.32
N GLY A 68 -6.77 3.40 7.66
CA GLY A 68 -7.82 2.85 6.78
C GLY A 68 -8.03 3.65 5.50
N GLU A 69 -7.84 4.97 5.55
CA GLU A 69 -8.01 5.83 4.38
C GLU A 69 -6.84 5.75 3.39
N SER A 70 -5.61 5.74 3.92
CA SER A 70 -4.43 6.02 3.10
C SER A 70 -3.18 5.25 3.51
N ARG A 71 -3.28 4.31 4.46
CA ARG A 71 -2.11 3.67 5.11
C ARG A 71 -1.13 4.71 5.65
N LEU A 72 -1.64 5.86 6.11
CA LEU A 72 -0.85 6.98 6.63
C LEU A 72 0.02 7.69 5.57
N ASP A 73 -0.34 7.53 4.29
CA ASP A 73 0.32 8.18 3.17
C ASP A 73 -0.42 9.46 2.75
N GLY A 74 0.27 10.59 2.73
CA GLY A 74 -0.28 11.86 2.24
C GLY A 74 -0.35 11.95 0.71
N HIS A 75 0.16 10.95 -0.01
CA HIS A 75 0.25 10.85 -1.47
C HIS A 75 0.86 12.09 -2.15
N ALA A 76 1.77 12.79 -1.46
CA ALA A 76 2.35 14.06 -1.88
C ALA A 76 1.29 15.11 -2.32
N GLY A 77 0.09 15.03 -1.74
CA GLY A 77 -1.05 15.91 -2.05
C GLY A 77 -1.71 15.70 -3.40
N LYS A 78 -1.45 14.58 -4.08
CA LYS A 78 -2.20 14.18 -5.28
C LYS A 78 -3.59 13.66 -4.89
N PRO A 79 -4.63 13.93 -5.72
CA PRO A 79 -5.97 13.42 -5.47
C PRO A 79 -6.09 11.92 -5.76
N SER A 80 -7.00 11.26 -5.04
CA SER A 80 -7.58 9.97 -5.44
C SER A 80 -8.60 10.14 -6.58
N GLN A 81 -9.15 9.03 -7.10
CA GLN A 81 -10.25 9.08 -8.09
C GLN A 81 -11.51 9.77 -7.57
N ALA A 82 -11.76 9.66 -6.27
CA ALA A 82 -12.85 10.37 -5.59
C ALA A 82 -12.50 11.84 -5.31
N ASN A 83 -11.38 12.35 -5.82
CA ASN A 83 -10.84 13.67 -5.51
C ASN A 83 -10.61 13.89 -4.00
N GLY A 84 -10.16 12.83 -3.31
CA GLY A 84 -9.74 12.80 -1.91
C GLY A 84 -8.24 13.04 -1.74
N TYR A 85 -7.85 13.68 -0.65
CA TYR A 85 -6.46 14.13 -0.44
C TYR A 85 -5.92 13.80 0.95
N GLY A 86 -4.62 13.50 0.99
CA GLY A 86 -3.83 13.37 2.20
C GLY A 86 -4.18 12.15 3.07
N VAL A 87 -3.58 12.09 4.26
CA VAL A 87 -3.66 10.95 5.18
C VAL A 87 -5.10 10.59 5.58
N MET A 88 -5.96 11.59 5.69
CA MET A 88 -7.35 11.47 6.10
C MET A 88 -8.32 11.45 4.91
N HIS A 89 -7.82 11.44 3.67
CA HIS A 89 -8.62 11.38 2.45
C HIS A 89 -9.79 12.41 2.42
N LEU A 90 -9.49 13.66 2.76
CA LEU A 90 -10.46 14.76 2.69
C LEU A 90 -10.83 15.01 1.22
N ALA A 91 -12.09 14.82 0.86
CA ALA A 91 -12.56 14.84 -0.52
C ALA A 91 -13.35 16.10 -0.90
N SER A 92 -13.27 16.43 -2.18
CA SER A 92 -14.02 17.52 -2.81
C SER A 92 -14.64 17.02 -4.10
N ASN A 93 -15.85 16.49 -4.03
CA ASN A 93 -16.65 16.07 -5.17
C ASN A 93 -18.14 16.39 -4.90
N PRO A 94 -19.09 16.14 -5.83
CA PRO A 94 -20.50 16.46 -5.62
C PRO A 94 -21.14 15.80 -4.39
N ASP A 95 -20.64 14.63 -3.99
CA ASP A 95 -21.25 13.77 -2.97
C ASP A 95 -20.50 13.82 -1.63
N ASN A 96 -19.21 14.15 -1.65
CA ASN A 96 -18.36 14.30 -0.47
C ASN A 96 -17.65 15.66 -0.49
N ARG A 97 -18.03 16.52 0.47
CA ARG A 97 -17.49 17.89 0.68
C ARG A 97 -16.65 18.00 1.95
N SER A 98 -16.03 16.89 2.39
CA SER A 98 -15.25 16.83 3.63
C SER A 98 -14.02 17.75 3.62
N LEU A 99 -13.42 18.03 2.46
CA LEU A 99 -12.33 19.00 2.34
C LEU A 99 -12.79 20.43 2.65
N GLU A 100 -13.93 20.85 2.08
CA GLU A 100 -14.50 22.17 2.37
C GLU A 100 -14.98 22.27 3.81
N LYS A 101 -15.58 21.21 4.32
CA LYS A 101 -15.99 21.12 5.73
C LYS A 101 -14.78 21.25 6.66
N ALA A 102 -13.70 20.53 6.38
CA ALA A 102 -12.44 20.63 7.12
C ALA A 102 -11.87 22.06 7.08
N ALA A 103 -11.86 22.70 5.90
CA ALA A 103 -11.41 24.09 5.75
C ALA A 103 -12.23 25.06 6.62
N ALA A 104 -13.56 24.92 6.62
CA ALA A 104 -14.45 25.73 7.43
C ALA A 104 -14.25 25.51 8.94
N LEU A 105 -14.06 24.26 9.38
CA LEU A 105 -13.93 23.90 10.79
C LEU A 105 -12.55 24.22 11.39
N THR A 106 -11.50 24.22 10.57
CA THR A 106 -10.12 24.49 11.01
C THR A 106 -9.67 25.92 10.75
N GLY A 107 -10.31 26.61 9.79
CA GLY A 107 -9.81 27.87 9.23
C GLY A 107 -8.60 27.70 8.30
N GLU A 108 -8.17 26.47 8.02
CA GLU A 108 -7.05 26.19 7.13
C GLU A 108 -7.44 26.33 5.65
N PRO A 109 -6.58 26.91 4.80
CA PRO A 109 -6.82 26.94 3.36
C PRO A 109 -6.91 25.53 2.77
N ALA A 110 -7.86 25.32 1.86
CA ALA A 110 -8.05 24.01 1.21
C ALA A 110 -6.77 23.48 0.53
N ASP A 111 -5.93 24.33 -0.08
CA ASP A 111 -4.66 23.89 -0.67
C ASP A 111 -3.68 23.34 0.37
N ARG A 112 -3.64 23.92 1.57
CA ARG A 112 -2.82 23.42 2.66
C ARG A 112 -3.34 22.07 3.18
N LEU A 113 -4.65 21.93 3.33
CA LEU A 113 -5.29 20.65 3.68
C LEU A 113 -5.03 19.54 2.65
N ARG A 114 -4.81 19.87 1.37
CA ARG A 114 -4.45 18.89 0.34
C ARG A 114 -3.02 18.39 0.47
N ARG A 115 -2.07 19.27 0.78
CA ARG A 115 -0.63 19.00 0.61
C ARG A 115 0.12 18.75 1.92
N ASP A 116 -0.31 19.40 3.01
CA ASP A 116 0.37 19.33 4.30
C ASP A 116 -0.26 18.23 5.17
N THR A 117 0.53 17.22 5.50
CA THR A 117 0.08 16.06 6.28
C THR A 117 -0.51 16.46 7.64
N ALA A 118 0.10 17.42 8.34
CA ALA A 118 -0.37 17.81 9.66
C ALA A 118 -1.70 18.58 9.60
N ALA A 119 -1.85 19.48 8.63
CA ALA A 119 -3.10 20.18 8.36
C ALA A 119 -4.20 19.20 7.94
N ASN A 120 -3.88 18.23 7.09
CA ASN A 120 -4.83 17.22 6.65
C ASN A 120 -5.36 16.37 7.83
N ILE A 121 -4.47 15.92 8.72
CA ILE A 121 -4.84 15.20 9.96
C ILE A 121 -5.69 16.06 10.88
N LEU A 122 -5.34 17.35 11.01
CA LEU A 122 -6.14 18.32 11.76
C LEU A 122 -7.55 18.46 11.18
N GLY A 123 -7.68 18.58 9.86
CA GLY A 123 -8.95 18.65 9.15
C GLY A 123 -9.80 17.40 9.32
N GLY A 124 -9.20 16.21 9.23
CA GLY A 124 -9.90 14.95 9.49
C GLY A 124 -10.43 14.85 10.92
N ALA A 125 -9.62 15.25 11.91
CA ALA A 125 -10.06 15.30 13.31
C ALA A 125 -11.21 16.29 13.53
N ALA A 126 -11.17 17.45 12.86
CA ALA A 126 -12.24 18.44 12.91
C ALA A 126 -13.56 17.90 12.35
N VAL A 127 -13.51 17.21 11.21
CA VAL A 127 -14.70 16.60 10.59
C VAL A 127 -15.28 15.48 11.46
N LEU A 128 -14.44 14.60 12.01
CA LEU A 128 -14.89 13.56 12.97
C LEU A 128 -15.56 14.20 14.19
N ARG A 129 -14.97 15.28 14.71
CA ARG A 129 -15.52 15.99 15.87
C ARG A 129 -16.87 16.64 15.56
N ASP A 130 -17.04 17.28 14.41
CA ASP A 130 -18.35 17.80 14.00
C ASP A 130 -19.41 16.69 13.91
N HIS A 131 -19.05 15.51 13.37
CA HIS A 131 -19.96 14.36 13.34
C HIS A 131 -20.35 13.89 14.74
N ALA A 132 -19.39 13.82 15.68
CA ALA A 132 -19.65 13.48 17.08
C ALA A 132 -20.53 14.54 17.79
N ASP A 133 -20.28 15.84 17.56
CA ASP A 133 -21.09 16.92 18.13
C ASP A 133 -22.55 16.87 17.60
N ARG A 134 -22.76 16.54 16.32
CA ARG A 134 -24.11 16.35 15.74
C ARG A 134 -24.85 15.12 16.26
N LEU A 135 -24.11 14.12 16.73
CA LEU A 135 -24.66 12.95 17.41
C LEU A 135 -24.96 13.25 18.89
N GLY A 136 -24.60 14.42 19.39
CA GLY A 136 -24.84 14.83 20.77
C GLY A 136 -23.82 14.28 21.78
N LEU A 137 -22.71 13.70 21.32
CA LEU A 137 -21.70 13.14 22.22
C LEU A 137 -21.07 14.23 23.10
N ASP A 138 -21.17 14.05 24.41
CA ASP A 138 -20.60 14.97 25.37
C ASP A 138 -19.07 14.76 25.54
N ARG A 139 -18.45 15.54 26.43
CA ARG A 139 -17.00 15.44 26.70
C ARG A 139 -16.60 14.09 27.33
N THR A 140 -17.47 13.49 28.12
CA THR A 140 -17.22 12.22 28.81
C THR A 140 -17.35 11.06 27.82
N GLU A 141 -18.44 11.03 27.04
CA GLU A 141 -18.70 10.00 26.04
C GLU A 141 -17.61 9.95 24.99
N ARG A 142 -17.10 11.11 24.54
CA ARG A 142 -15.96 11.16 23.61
C ARG A 142 -14.66 10.53 24.11
N ARG A 143 -14.51 10.28 25.41
CA ARG A 143 -13.35 9.55 25.94
C ARG A 143 -13.47 8.05 25.70
N ASP A 144 -14.70 7.54 25.55
CA ASP A 144 -14.95 6.16 25.17
C ASP A 144 -14.85 6.03 23.65
N VAL A 145 -13.92 5.19 23.19
CA VAL A 145 -13.74 4.94 21.75
C VAL A 145 -14.98 4.32 21.11
N ASN A 146 -15.77 3.55 21.88
CA ASN A 146 -16.95 2.86 21.37
C ASN A 146 -18.07 3.82 20.96
N ALA A 147 -18.19 4.96 21.65
CA ALA A 147 -19.17 5.99 21.32
C ALA A 147 -18.93 6.62 19.94
N TRP A 148 -17.71 6.56 19.41
CA TRP A 148 -17.37 7.18 18.13
C TRP A 148 -17.83 6.38 16.91
N TYR A 149 -18.34 5.15 17.06
CA TYR A 149 -18.71 4.31 15.92
C TYR A 149 -19.64 4.99 14.91
N PRO A 150 -20.75 5.67 15.32
CA PRO A 150 -21.61 6.35 14.36
C PRO A 150 -20.94 7.58 13.72
N ALA A 151 -20.04 8.26 14.43
CA ALA A 151 -19.29 9.39 13.88
C ALA A 151 -18.28 8.93 12.81
N VAL A 152 -17.63 7.79 13.04
CA VAL A 152 -16.73 7.16 12.07
C VAL A 152 -17.50 6.65 10.86
N ALA A 153 -18.67 6.04 11.06
CA ALA A 153 -19.53 5.62 9.96
C ALA A 153 -19.90 6.81 9.06
N ARG A 154 -20.32 7.94 9.65
CA ARG A 154 -20.62 9.18 8.92
C ARG A 154 -19.40 9.80 8.25
N TYR A 155 -18.20 9.59 8.79
CA TYR A 155 -16.96 10.10 8.19
C TYR A 155 -16.67 9.52 6.80
N SER A 156 -17.14 8.29 6.53
CA SER A 156 -17.05 7.71 5.18
C SER A 156 -17.81 8.53 4.12
N GLU A 157 -18.73 9.40 4.56
CA GLU A 157 -19.70 10.13 3.73
C GLU A 157 -20.49 9.19 2.79
N ALA A 158 -20.58 7.92 3.19
CA ALA A 158 -21.45 6.92 2.58
C ALA A 158 -22.70 6.73 3.46
N ASP A 159 -23.76 6.18 2.87
CA ASP A 159 -24.99 5.86 3.60
C ASP A 159 -25.12 4.36 3.86
N GLY A 160 -25.83 4.04 4.94
CA GLY A 160 -26.26 2.69 5.30
C GLY A 160 -25.10 1.67 5.29
N PRO A 161 -25.18 0.60 4.48
CA PRO A 161 -24.18 -0.46 4.45
C PRO A 161 -22.71 -0.09 4.35
N ALA A 162 -22.36 0.82 3.44
CA ALA A 162 -20.97 1.17 3.17
C ALA A 162 -20.36 1.93 4.36
N ALA A 163 -21.17 2.76 5.04
CA ALA A 163 -20.79 3.45 6.26
C ALA A 163 -20.50 2.48 7.42
N ALA A 164 -21.32 1.44 7.56
CA ALA A 164 -21.11 0.40 8.57
C ALA A 164 -19.80 -0.38 8.33
N LEU A 165 -19.53 -0.76 7.07
CA LEU A 165 -18.28 -1.46 6.72
C LEU A 165 -17.04 -0.61 6.98
N TYR A 166 -17.13 0.68 6.69
CA TYR A 166 -16.06 1.62 6.99
C TYR A 166 -15.75 1.66 8.49
N ALA A 167 -16.78 1.87 9.32
CA ALA A 167 -16.62 1.90 10.77
C ALA A 167 -16.12 0.56 11.33
N ASP A 168 -16.63 -0.57 10.84
CA ASP A 168 -16.17 -1.91 11.23
C ASP A 168 -14.68 -2.14 10.92
N THR A 169 -14.20 -1.61 9.80
CA THR A 169 -12.77 -1.69 9.41
C THR A 169 -11.90 -0.94 10.43
N VAL A 170 -12.27 0.31 10.74
CA VAL A 170 -11.54 1.14 11.72
C VAL A 170 -11.55 0.50 13.11
N PHE A 171 -12.68 -0.05 13.52
CA PHE A 171 -12.80 -0.71 14.82
C PHE A 171 -12.05 -2.05 14.89
N THR A 172 -11.89 -2.75 13.76
CA THR A 172 -11.01 -3.93 13.67
C THR A 172 -9.55 -3.55 13.94
N PHE A 173 -9.07 -2.42 13.38
CA PHE A 173 -7.71 -1.93 13.66
C PHE A 173 -7.50 -1.57 15.14
N LEU A 174 -8.52 -0.99 15.78
CA LEU A 174 -8.49 -0.72 17.22
C LEU A 174 -8.48 -2.02 18.04
N ALA A 175 -9.29 -3.00 17.65
CA ALA A 175 -9.39 -4.29 18.31
C ALA A 175 -8.07 -5.05 18.31
N GLN A 176 -7.47 -5.20 17.13
CA GLN A 176 -6.26 -5.99 16.91
C GLN A 176 -4.97 -5.22 17.19
N GLY A 177 -5.05 -3.89 17.22
CA GLY A 177 -3.89 -3.01 17.20
C GLY A 177 -3.24 -2.98 15.81
N LEU A 178 -2.48 -1.92 15.53
CA LEU A 178 -1.71 -1.80 14.31
C LEU A 178 -0.33 -1.21 14.59
N THR A 179 0.67 -1.66 13.84
CA THR A 179 1.99 -1.03 13.77
C THR A 179 2.32 -0.84 12.30
N ALA A 180 2.46 0.42 11.88
CA ALA A 180 2.64 0.78 10.48
C ALA A 180 3.78 1.77 10.33
N THR A 181 4.63 1.56 9.32
CA THR A 181 5.67 2.51 8.94
C THR A 181 5.12 3.40 7.83
N ALA A 182 4.94 4.69 8.11
CA ALA A 182 4.53 5.66 7.11
C ALA A 182 5.65 5.88 6.06
N PRO A 183 5.36 6.42 4.87
CA PRO A 183 6.36 6.64 3.82
C PRO A 183 7.59 7.45 4.25
N GLY A 184 7.44 8.32 5.27
CA GLY A 184 8.55 9.07 5.88
C GLY A 184 9.47 8.25 6.80
N GLY A 185 9.27 6.93 6.91
CA GLY A 185 10.02 6.02 7.78
C GLY A 185 9.56 6.01 9.24
N GLU A 186 8.60 6.86 9.60
CA GLU A 186 8.08 6.98 10.95
C GLU A 186 7.10 5.85 11.28
N THR A 187 7.27 5.20 12.43
CA THR A 187 6.36 4.16 12.90
C THR A 187 5.21 4.76 13.69
N VAL A 188 3.98 4.47 13.28
CA VAL A 188 2.74 4.77 14.00
C VAL A 188 2.21 3.49 14.62
N ARG A 189 1.97 3.53 15.92
CA ARG A 189 1.40 2.40 16.68
C ARG A 189 0.01 2.76 17.20
N VAL A 190 -0.91 1.81 17.08
CA VAL A 190 -2.19 1.77 17.79
C VAL A 190 -2.19 0.50 18.63
N PRO A 191 -2.14 0.59 19.97
CA PRO A 191 -2.25 -0.57 20.82
C PRO A 191 -3.60 -1.27 20.65
N SER A 192 -3.58 -2.60 20.62
CA SER A 192 -4.79 -3.43 20.65
C SER A 192 -5.60 -3.14 21.92
N ARG A 193 -6.92 -3.04 21.79
CA ARG A 193 -7.83 -2.85 22.92
C ARG A 193 -9.15 -3.60 22.68
N PRO A 194 -9.86 -4.04 23.72
CA PRO A 194 -11.25 -4.47 23.54
C PRO A 194 -12.10 -3.32 23.01
N VAL A 195 -12.93 -3.60 22.00
CA VAL A 195 -13.94 -2.68 21.47
C VAL A 195 -15.28 -3.41 21.38
N ALA A 196 -16.35 -2.72 21.73
CA ALA A 196 -17.73 -3.21 21.68
C ALA A 196 -18.67 -2.04 21.36
N PRO A 197 -18.56 -1.44 20.16
CA PRO A 197 -19.42 -0.33 19.77
C PRO A 197 -20.88 -0.79 19.65
N ALA A 198 -21.81 0.05 20.13
CA ALA A 198 -23.22 -0.10 19.80
C ALA A 198 -23.41 0.22 18.32
N LYS A 199 -23.81 -0.77 17.53
CA LYS A 199 -23.96 -0.63 16.07
C LYS A 199 -25.38 -0.28 15.65
N ASP A 200 -26.32 -0.29 16.58
CA ASP A 200 -27.76 -0.38 16.37
C ASP A 200 -28.30 0.77 15.50
N GLU A 201 -27.77 1.99 15.69
CA GLU A 201 -28.12 3.20 14.93
C GLU A 201 -27.53 3.24 13.50
N VAL A 202 -26.52 2.42 13.23
CA VAL A 202 -25.86 2.26 11.92
C VAL A 202 -26.19 0.88 11.33
N SER A 203 -26.97 0.06 12.05
CA SER A 203 -27.05 -1.38 11.79
C SER A 203 -27.76 -1.65 10.47
N ALA A 204 -27.03 -2.38 9.63
CA ALA A 204 -27.45 -2.72 8.31
C ALA A 204 -27.87 -4.20 8.30
N ALA A 205 -29.12 -4.45 8.70
CA ALA A 205 -29.79 -5.73 8.49
C ALA A 205 -29.84 -6.02 6.98
N GLY A 206 -28.76 -6.59 6.43
CA GLY A 206 -28.61 -6.84 5.00
C GLY A 206 -27.15 -6.86 4.48
N VAL A 207 -26.18 -6.33 5.24
CA VAL A 207 -24.77 -6.21 4.78
C VAL A 207 -23.95 -7.44 5.02
N TYR A 208 -24.28 -8.14 6.10
CA TYR A 208 -23.79 -9.47 6.39
C TYR A 208 -24.60 -10.55 5.64
N ALA A 209 -25.50 -10.16 4.73
CA ALA A 209 -26.06 -11.13 3.80
C ALA A 209 -24.92 -11.64 2.91
N GLN A 210 -24.66 -12.94 3.01
CA GLN A 210 -23.68 -13.59 2.15
C GLN A 210 -24.06 -13.37 0.69
N SER A 211 -23.06 -13.04 -0.12
CA SER A 211 -23.23 -12.90 -1.56
C SER A 211 -23.81 -14.20 -2.14
N PRO A 212 -24.87 -14.12 -2.94
CA PRO A 212 -25.48 -15.30 -3.57
C PRO A 212 -24.61 -15.92 -4.67
N ASP A 213 -23.62 -15.20 -5.20
CA ASP A 213 -22.74 -15.69 -6.27
C ASP A 213 -21.37 -16.17 -5.73
N TYR A 214 -20.92 -15.59 -4.61
CA TYR A 214 -19.74 -16.02 -3.84
C TYR A 214 -20.00 -15.89 -2.33
N PRO A 215 -20.50 -16.94 -1.64
CA PRO A 215 -21.03 -16.85 -0.27
C PRO A 215 -20.13 -16.23 0.80
N SER A 216 -18.80 -16.30 0.67
CA SER A 216 -17.90 -15.66 1.62
C SER A 216 -17.78 -14.14 1.44
N ALA A 217 -18.28 -13.55 0.35
CA ALA A 217 -18.31 -12.11 0.18
C ALA A 217 -19.54 -11.51 0.87
N LEU A 218 -19.36 -10.29 1.37
CA LEU A 218 -20.45 -9.42 1.80
C LEU A 218 -21.24 -8.91 0.57
N TRP A 219 -22.45 -8.44 0.78
CA TRP A 219 -23.29 -7.87 -0.28
C TRP A 219 -23.63 -6.41 0.00
N VAL A 220 -23.15 -5.52 -0.87
CA VAL A 220 -23.51 -4.08 -0.85
C VAL A 220 -23.74 -3.61 -2.28
N PRO A 221 -24.99 -3.48 -2.74
CA PRO A 221 -25.27 -3.23 -4.15
C PRO A 221 -24.78 -1.86 -4.61
N ALA A 222 -24.20 -1.81 -5.80
CA ALA A 222 -24.00 -0.60 -6.58
C ALA A 222 -25.36 -0.01 -7.02
N SER A 223 -25.36 1.26 -7.42
CA SER A 223 -26.54 1.89 -8.03
C SER A 223 -26.96 1.12 -9.28
N SER A 224 -28.27 0.91 -9.44
CA SER A 224 -28.84 0.33 -10.67
C SER A 224 -28.58 1.18 -11.93
N GLN A 225 -28.14 2.43 -11.76
CA GLN A 225 -27.74 3.32 -12.86
C GLN A 225 -26.27 3.15 -13.29
N ASN A 226 -25.50 2.28 -12.63
CA ASN A 226 -24.08 2.07 -12.89
C ASN A 226 -23.76 0.69 -13.50
N TYR A 227 -24.77 -0.09 -13.88
CA TYR A 227 -24.62 -1.38 -14.54
C TYR A 227 -25.84 -1.69 -15.42
N ALA A 228 -25.71 -2.65 -16.33
CA ALA A 228 -26.84 -3.16 -17.10
C ALA A 228 -27.37 -4.49 -16.51
N THR A 229 -28.69 -4.65 -16.45
CA THR A 229 -29.29 -5.92 -16.03
C THR A 229 -29.11 -6.98 -17.12
N GLY A 230 -28.70 -8.18 -16.73
CA GLY A 230 -28.37 -9.26 -17.66
C GLY A 230 -27.00 -9.11 -18.31
N ARG A 231 -26.68 -10.04 -19.21
CA ARG A 231 -25.45 -10.04 -20.03
C ARG A 231 -25.77 -10.29 -21.48
N THR A 232 -25.01 -9.65 -22.36
CA THR A 232 -25.08 -9.86 -23.82
C THR A 232 -24.01 -10.80 -24.34
N ALA A 233 -23.10 -11.27 -23.48
CA ALA A 233 -22.04 -12.21 -23.81
C ALA A 233 -21.78 -13.18 -22.64
N THR A 234 -21.24 -14.35 -22.96
CA THR A 234 -20.81 -15.34 -21.97
C THR A 234 -19.62 -14.79 -21.19
N ILE A 235 -19.64 -15.00 -19.87
CA ILE A 235 -18.50 -14.68 -19.01
C ILE A 235 -17.34 -15.59 -19.39
N ASN A 236 -16.24 -15.00 -19.85
CA ASN A 236 -15.03 -15.73 -20.22
C ASN A 236 -13.75 -15.06 -19.69
N LYS A 237 -13.87 -13.97 -18.94
CA LYS A 237 -12.71 -13.23 -18.40
C LYS A 237 -12.91 -12.76 -16.97
N VAL A 238 -11.80 -12.64 -16.26
CA VAL A 238 -11.68 -11.88 -15.02
C VAL A 238 -10.75 -10.69 -15.31
N VAL A 239 -11.18 -9.48 -14.94
CA VAL A 239 -10.37 -8.27 -15.07
C VAL A 239 -9.99 -7.78 -13.68
N VAL A 240 -8.69 -7.72 -13.41
CA VAL A 240 -8.10 -7.21 -12.18
C VAL A 240 -7.88 -5.71 -12.33
N HIS A 241 -8.40 -4.95 -11.37
CA HIS A 241 -8.27 -3.51 -11.25
C HIS A 241 -7.61 -3.11 -9.94
N VAL A 242 -7.08 -1.89 -9.90
CA VAL A 242 -6.70 -1.21 -8.65
C VAL A 242 -7.49 0.08 -8.54
N THR A 243 -8.15 0.27 -7.40
CA THR A 243 -9.17 1.30 -7.20
C THR A 243 -8.66 2.74 -7.27
N GLN A 244 -7.37 2.96 -6.97
CA GLN A 244 -6.81 4.29 -6.70
C GLN A 244 -7.56 5.01 -5.55
N GLY A 245 -7.91 4.24 -4.52
CA GLY A 245 -8.73 4.66 -3.39
C GLY A 245 -8.94 3.57 -2.32
N SER A 246 -9.65 3.91 -1.25
CA SER A 246 -9.96 3.00 -0.14
C SER A 246 -11.13 2.04 -0.45
N TYR A 247 -11.21 0.92 0.27
CA TYR A 247 -12.20 -0.14 0.08
C TYR A 247 -13.65 0.38 0.17
N ALA A 248 -13.98 1.07 1.27
CA ALA A 248 -15.31 1.63 1.46
C ALA A 248 -15.57 2.80 0.51
N GLY A 249 -14.55 3.61 0.19
CA GLY A 249 -14.63 4.70 -0.77
C GLY A 249 -15.04 4.20 -2.15
N SER A 250 -14.47 3.10 -2.62
CA SER A 250 -14.85 2.47 -3.90
C SER A 250 -16.28 1.94 -3.90
N ILE A 251 -16.72 1.30 -2.82
CA ILE A 251 -18.11 0.82 -2.69
C ILE A 251 -19.09 2.00 -2.72
N SER A 252 -18.81 3.07 -1.98
CA SER A 252 -19.60 4.30 -1.98
C SER A 252 -19.66 4.93 -3.39
N TRP A 253 -18.52 4.99 -4.09
CA TRP A 253 -18.44 5.48 -5.46
C TRP A 253 -19.34 4.70 -6.44
N PHE A 254 -19.47 3.39 -6.25
CA PHE A 254 -20.37 2.55 -7.05
C PHE A 254 -21.86 2.74 -6.69
N GLN A 255 -22.17 3.26 -5.51
CA GLN A 255 -23.53 3.63 -5.10
C GLN A 255 -23.95 5.00 -5.62
N ASN A 256 -23.00 5.86 -5.99
CA ASN A 256 -23.28 7.15 -6.61
C ASN A 256 -23.75 6.99 -8.07
N PRO A 257 -25.00 7.31 -8.43
CA PRO A 257 -25.48 7.19 -9.81
C PRO A 257 -24.76 8.11 -10.81
N ALA A 258 -24.14 9.20 -10.35
CA ALA A 258 -23.40 10.11 -11.22
C ALA A 258 -22.03 9.54 -11.65
N SER A 259 -21.52 8.51 -10.96
CA SER A 259 -20.22 7.93 -11.26
C SER A 259 -20.20 7.17 -12.58
N GLN A 260 -21.34 6.57 -12.97
CA GLN A 260 -21.48 5.79 -14.20
C GLN A 260 -20.41 4.70 -14.35
N VAL A 261 -19.96 4.14 -13.22
CA VAL A 261 -18.98 3.05 -13.15
C VAL A 261 -19.32 2.07 -12.04
N SER A 262 -18.98 0.80 -12.22
CA SER A 262 -19.11 -0.23 -11.19
C SER A 262 -18.21 -1.42 -11.49
N ALA A 263 -17.84 -2.16 -10.45
CA ALA A 263 -17.25 -3.50 -10.57
C ALA A 263 -18.17 -4.56 -9.94
N HIS A 264 -17.83 -5.83 -10.11
CA HIS A 264 -18.60 -6.92 -9.49
C HIS A 264 -18.18 -7.14 -8.05
N TYR A 265 -16.87 -7.05 -7.76
CA TYR A 265 -16.29 -7.29 -6.44
C TYR A 265 -15.26 -6.22 -6.09
N VAL A 266 -15.16 -5.87 -4.82
CA VAL A 266 -14.10 -5.03 -4.22
C VAL A 266 -13.38 -5.86 -3.17
N ILE A 267 -12.05 -5.77 -3.10
CA ILE A 267 -11.18 -6.54 -2.20
C ILE A 267 -10.37 -5.60 -1.31
N ARG A 268 -10.47 -5.77 0.01
CA ARG A 268 -9.77 -4.95 1.01
C ARG A 268 -8.31 -5.38 1.15
N SER A 269 -7.42 -4.39 1.23
CA SER A 269 -5.99 -4.56 1.30
C SER A 269 -5.51 -5.10 2.66
N SER A 270 -6.15 -4.73 3.77
CA SER A 270 -5.65 -5.06 5.10
C SER A 270 -5.78 -6.54 5.47
N ASP A 271 -6.88 -7.17 5.08
CA ASP A 271 -7.28 -8.51 5.51
C ASP A 271 -7.90 -9.38 4.40
N GLY A 272 -8.08 -8.83 3.20
CA GLY A 272 -8.65 -9.56 2.07
C GLY A 272 -10.18 -9.74 2.14
N GLU A 273 -10.91 -8.94 2.93
CA GLU A 273 -12.38 -8.93 2.88
C GLU A 273 -12.89 -8.64 1.46
N ILE A 274 -13.99 -9.29 1.08
CA ILE A 274 -14.57 -9.15 -0.26
C ILE A 274 -16.01 -8.68 -0.12
N THR A 275 -16.37 -7.61 -0.84
CA THR A 275 -17.76 -7.17 -1.01
C THR A 275 -18.14 -7.32 -2.48
N GLN A 276 -19.24 -8.02 -2.75
CA GLN A 276 -19.87 -8.02 -4.06
C GLN A 276 -20.82 -6.81 -4.18
N THR A 277 -20.68 -6.08 -5.29
CA THR A 277 -21.42 -4.85 -5.58
C THR A 277 -22.36 -4.97 -6.78
N VAL A 278 -22.07 -5.89 -7.72
CA VAL A 278 -22.95 -6.22 -8.84
C VAL A 278 -23.04 -7.74 -8.98
N ARG A 279 -24.27 -8.26 -9.17
CA ARG A 279 -24.50 -9.69 -9.40
C ARG A 279 -23.75 -10.16 -10.63
N ASP A 280 -23.19 -11.38 -10.60
CA ASP A 280 -22.51 -11.95 -11.77
C ASP A 280 -23.42 -12.08 -12.99
N ALA A 281 -24.74 -12.18 -12.79
CA ALA A 281 -25.73 -12.23 -13.86
C ALA A 281 -25.92 -10.88 -14.59
N ASN A 282 -25.40 -9.78 -14.04
CA ASN A 282 -25.51 -8.43 -14.60
C ASN A 282 -24.16 -7.97 -15.15
N THR A 283 -24.19 -6.92 -15.97
CA THR A 283 -23.01 -6.36 -16.63
C THR A 283 -22.56 -5.08 -15.93
N ALA A 284 -21.57 -5.19 -15.03
CA ALA A 284 -20.92 -4.03 -14.41
C ALA A 284 -20.13 -3.21 -15.45
N TRP A 285 -19.91 -1.93 -15.16
CA TRP A 285 -19.24 -0.98 -16.06
C TRP A 285 -17.82 -0.66 -15.56
N HIS A 286 -16.86 -1.54 -15.89
CA HIS A 286 -15.48 -1.47 -15.37
C HIS A 286 -14.38 -1.54 -16.43
N ALA A 287 -14.61 -2.16 -17.58
CA ALA A 287 -13.58 -2.47 -18.58
C ALA A 287 -14.04 -2.29 -20.03
N ARG A 288 -14.89 -1.28 -20.29
CA ARG A 288 -15.33 -0.86 -21.63
C ARG A 288 -15.82 -2.04 -22.47
N SER A 289 -15.04 -2.41 -23.51
CA SER A 289 -15.36 -3.48 -24.46
C SER A 289 -15.50 -4.86 -23.81
N ALA A 290 -14.85 -5.09 -22.67
CA ALA A 290 -14.90 -6.36 -21.94
C ALA A 290 -16.06 -6.46 -20.93
N ASN A 291 -16.83 -5.39 -20.68
CA ASN A 291 -17.90 -5.38 -19.66
C ASN A 291 -18.84 -6.59 -19.80
N SER A 292 -19.37 -6.81 -21.00
CA SER A 292 -20.38 -7.85 -21.25
C SER A 292 -19.87 -9.27 -20.98
N SER A 293 -18.58 -9.54 -21.18
CA SER A 293 -17.99 -10.89 -21.12
C SER A 293 -17.04 -11.11 -19.93
N SER A 294 -16.99 -10.19 -18.95
CA SER A 294 -16.02 -10.30 -17.86
C SER A 294 -16.55 -9.95 -16.47
N ILE A 295 -15.92 -10.52 -15.45
CA ILE A 295 -16.12 -10.14 -14.05
C ILE A 295 -14.97 -9.22 -13.62
N GLY A 296 -15.30 -8.05 -13.09
CA GLY A 296 -14.35 -7.02 -12.64
C GLY A 296 -14.11 -7.09 -11.14
N LEU A 297 -12.83 -7.12 -10.75
CA LEU A 297 -12.35 -7.21 -9.37
C LEU A 297 -11.49 -5.98 -9.05
N GLU A 298 -11.97 -5.16 -8.12
CA GLU A 298 -11.33 -3.94 -7.67
C GLU A 298 -10.50 -4.17 -6.42
N HIS A 299 -9.20 -3.88 -6.47
CA HIS A 299 -8.31 -4.05 -5.34
C HIS A 299 -8.02 -2.69 -4.70
N GLU A 300 -8.36 -2.56 -3.42
CA GLU A 300 -8.04 -1.37 -2.63
C GLU A 300 -6.55 -1.01 -2.72
N GLY A 301 -6.24 0.20 -3.18
CA GLY A 301 -4.88 0.72 -3.11
C GLY A 301 -4.51 1.65 -4.25
N TRP A 302 -3.20 1.90 -4.37
CA TRP A 302 -2.60 2.78 -5.36
C TRP A 302 -1.52 2.06 -6.17
N VAL A 303 -1.55 2.22 -7.49
CA VAL A 303 -0.69 1.48 -8.43
C VAL A 303 0.80 1.78 -8.29
N ASP A 304 1.17 2.90 -7.69
CA ASP A 304 2.55 3.37 -7.47
C ASP A 304 3.10 3.02 -6.08
N ASN A 305 2.31 2.35 -5.23
CA ASN A 305 2.71 1.98 -3.88
C ASN A 305 2.51 0.46 -3.63
N PRO A 306 3.59 -0.35 -3.67
CA PRO A 306 3.49 -1.80 -3.53
C PRO A 306 3.01 -2.27 -2.14
N ALA A 307 3.02 -1.42 -1.11
CA ALA A 307 2.57 -1.80 0.23
C ALA A 307 1.07 -2.13 0.31
N TRP A 308 0.27 -1.70 -0.68
CA TRP A 308 -1.14 -2.02 -0.79
C TRP A 308 -1.43 -3.44 -1.29
N PHE A 309 -0.48 -4.07 -1.98
CA PHE A 309 -0.65 -5.42 -2.51
C PHE A 309 -0.23 -6.47 -1.49
N THR A 310 -1.05 -6.63 -0.46
CA THR A 310 -0.75 -7.53 0.65
C THR A 310 -1.01 -8.99 0.31
N ASP A 311 -0.37 -9.88 1.06
CA ASP A 311 -0.61 -11.33 0.96
C ASP A 311 -2.09 -11.70 1.15
N ALA A 312 -2.76 -11.05 2.11
CA ALA A 312 -4.17 -11.29 2.42
C ALA A 312 -5.06 -10.92 1.21
N MET A 313 -4.86 -9.75 0.62
CA MET A 313 -5.56 -9.32 -0.59
C MET A 313 -5.34 -10.30 -1.74
N TYR A 314 -4.08 -10.65 -2.04
CA TYR A 314 -3.76 -11.56 -3.13
C TYR A 314 -4.45 -12.92 -2.95
N ARG A 315 -4.40 -13.50 -1.74
CA ARG A 315 -5.02 -14.79 -1.44
C ARG A 315 -6.54 -14.78 -1.59
N SER A 316 -7.20 -13.77 -1.03
CA SER A 316 -8.67 -13.65 -1.12
C SER A 316 -9.13 -13.43 -2.56
N SER A 317 -8.47 -12.52 -3.29
CA SER A 317 -8.78 -12.26 -4.68
C SER A 317 -8.52 -13.47 -5.58
N ALA A 318 -7.43 -14.20 -5.35
CA ALA A 318 -7.11 -15.40 -6.10
C ALA A 318 -8.10 -16.54 -5.82
N ALA A 319 -8.59 -16.68 -4.58
CA ALA A 319 -9.63 -17.64 -4.22
C ALA A 319 -10.94 -17.33 -4.95
N LEU A 320 -11.36 -16.06 -4.96
CA LEU A 320 -12.52 -15.59 -5.73
C LEU A 320 -12.32 -15.87 -7.23
N THR A 321 -11.18 -15.52 -7.80
CA THR A 321 -10.87 -15.76 -9.22
C THR A 321 -10.88 -17.25 -9.56
N SER A 322 -10.36 -18.11 -8.68
CA SER A 322 -10.42 -19.56 -8.85
C SER A 322 -11.86 -20.08 -8.84
N HIS A 323 -12.71 -19.57 -7.94
CA HIS A 323 -14.15 -19.89 -7.88
C HIS A 323 -14.87 -19.46 -9.16
N LEU A 324 -14.66 -18.21 -9.61
CA LEU A 324 -15.24 -17.68 -10.85
C LEU A 324 -14.79 -18.50 -12.06
N ALA A 325 -13.51 -18.89 -12.11
CA ALA A 325 -12.98 -19.71 -13.19
C ALA A 325 -13.61 -21.10 -13.23
N ALA A 326 -13.84 -21.73 -12.08
CA ALA A 326 -14.55 -23.01 -12.01
C ALA A 326 -16.02 -22.85 -12.43
N ARG A 327 -16.71 -21.82 -11.92
CA ARG A 327 -18.14 -21.56 -12.17
C ARG A 327 -18.43 -21.27 -13.64
N TYR A 328 -17.61 -20.46 -14.29
CA TYR A 328 -17.83 -20.00 -15.67
C TYR A 328 -16.91 -20.68 -16.69
N SER A 329 -16.17 -21.73 -16.29
CA SER A 329 -15.22 -22.45 -17.14
C SER A 329 -14.17 -21.53 -17.80
N ILE A 330 -13.70 -20.52 -17.05
CA ILE A 330 -12.68 -19.58 -17.52
C ILE A 330 -11.30 -20.26 -17.48
N PRO A 331 -10.55 -20.33 -18.59
CA PRO A 331 -9.18 -20.83 -18.56
C PRO A 331 -8.31 -20.00 -17.61
N LYS A 332 -7.62 -20.66 -16.67
CA LYS A 332 -6.75 -19.99 -15.70
C LYS A 332 -5.41 -19.59 -16.30
N ASN A 333 -5.41 -18.65 -17.23
CA ASN A 333 -4.22 -18.12 -17.90
C ASN A 333 -4.36 -16.60 -18.13
N ARG A 334 -3.28 -15.94 -18.55
CA ARG A 334 -3.27 -14.47 -18.72
C ARG A 334 -3.99 -13.94 -19.95
N THR A 335 -4.53 -14.81 -20.81
CA THR A 335 -5.42 -14.32 -21.89
C THR A 335 -6.86 -14.17 -21.40
N HIS A 336 -7.21 -14.77 -20.25
CA HIS A 336 -8.55 -14.75 -19.67
C HIS A 336 -8.61 -14.09 -18.27
N ILE A 337 -7.52 -14.16 -17.50
CA ILE A 337 -7.35 -13.40 -16.27
C ILE A 337 -6.37 -12.28 -16.59
N VAL A 338 -6.90 -11.08 -16.79
CA VAL A 338 -6.19 -9.92 -17.35
C VAL A 338 -6.20 -8.76 -16.37
N GLY A 339 -5.23 -7.86 -16.49
CA GLY A 339 -5.30 -6.53 -15.91
C GLY A 339 -6.14 -5.61 -16.78
N HIS A 340 -6.66 -4.55 -16.20
CA HIS A 340 -7.44 -3.57 -16.93
C HIS A 340 -6.66 -2.93 -18.10
N SER A 341 -5.37 -2.65 -17.89
CA SER A 341 -4.43 -2.17 -18.91
C SER A 341 -4.23 -3.12 -20.11
N GLU A 342 -4.60 -4.39 -19.97
CA GLU A 342 -4.48 -5.40 -21.04
C GLU A 342 -5.79 -5.59 -21.82
N VAL A 343 -6.86 -4.88 -21.42
CA VAL A 343 -8.15 -4.89 -22.12
C VAL A 343 -8.09 -3.92 -23.31
N PRO A 344 -8.45 -4.36 -24.53
CA PRO A 344 -8.43 -3.49 -25.70
C PRO A 344 -9.32 -2.25 -25.57
N GLY A 345 -8.76 -1.09 -25.95
CA GLY A 345 -9.46 0.19 -25.96
C GLY A 345 -9.54 0.87 -24.59
N ASN A 346 -8.75 0.41 -23.62
CA ASN A 346 -8.66 1.04 -22.31
C ASN A 346 -7.55 2.11 -22.25
N ASP A 347 -7.75 3.10 -21.39
CA ASP A 347 -6.87 4.27 -21.18
C ASP A 347 -6.24 4.29 -19.78
N HIS A 348 -6.48 3.25 -18.96
CA HIS A 348 -5.92 3.13 -17.62
C HIS A 348 -4.72 2.16 -17.58
N THR A 349 -3.86 2.34 -16.57
CA THR A 349 -2.59 1.60 -16.40
C THR A 349 -2.66 0.53 -15.30
N ASP A 350 -3.79 0.38 -14.62
CA ASP A 350 -3.96 -0.58 -13.54
C ASP A 350 -3.98 -2.05 -14.05
N PRO A 351 -3.56 -3.03 -13.23
CA PRO A 351 -3.16 -2.92 -11.82
C PRO A 351 -1.73 -2.38 -11.57
N GLY A 352 -1.02 -1.96 -12.62
CA GLY A 352 0.28 -1.31 -12.52
C GLY A 352 1.47 -2.27 -12.38
N VAL A 353 2.67 -1.71 -12.39
CA VAL A 353 3.95 -2.45 -12.39
C VAL A 353 4.20 -3.22 -11.10
N HIS A 354 3.56 -2.82 -10.00
CA HIS A 354 3.73 -3.43 -8.69
C HIS A 354 2.81 -4.62 -8.44
N TRP A 355 1.85 -4.89 -9.34
CA TRP A 355 1.03 -6.09 -9.26
C TRP A 355 1.82 -7.33 -9.70
N ASP A 356 2.01 -8.26 -8.77
CA ASP A 356 2.75 -9.49 -8.98
C ASP A 356 1.84 -10.54 -9.64
N TRP A 357 1.80 -10.49 -10.97
CA TRP A 357 1.04 -11.45 -11.78
C TRP A 357 1.49 -12.89 -11.59
N ASN A 358 2.77 -13.13 -11.31
CA ASN A 358 3.28 -14.49 -11.09
C ASN A 358 2.73 -15.04 -9.79
N TYR A 359 2.81 -14.25 -8.72
CA TYR A 359 2.28 -14.61 -7.41
C TYR A 359 0.77 -14.81 -7.44
N TYR A 360 0.05 -13.86 -8.04
CA TYR A 360 -1.40 -13.93 -8.17
C TYR A 360 -1.86 -15.16 -8.95
N MET A 361 -1.28 -15.41 -10.14
CA MET A 361 -1.65 -16.57 -10.95
C MET A 361 -1.26 -17.89 -10.29
N GLN A 362 -0.19 -17.93 -9.49
CA GLN A 362 0.12 -19.09 -8.67
C GLN A 362 -0.99 -19.39 -7.66
N LEU A 363 -1.47 -18.38 -6.94
CA LEU A 363 -2.56 -18.54 -5.96
C LEU A 363 -3.88 -18.95 -6.62
N VAL A 364 -4.17 -18.46 -7.83
CA VAL A 364 -5.35 -18.88 -8.62
C VAL A 364 -5.28 -20.36 -9.03
N GLY A 365 -4.08 -20.95 -9.04
CA GLY A 365 -3.80 -22.25 -9.64
C GLY A 365 -3.76 -22.18 -11.17
N GLY A 366 -3.35 -21.04 -11.72
CA GLY A 366 -3.27 -20.76 -13.14
C GLY A 366 -1.85 -20.60 -13.67
N SER A 367 -1.73 -20.43 -14.99
CA SER A 367 -0.45 -20.16 -15.66
C SER A 367 -0.18 -18.65 -15.74
N PRO A 368 1.01 -18.16 -15.36
CA PRO A 368 1.34 -16.74 -15.30
C PRO A 368 1.49 -16.04 -16.67
N GLY A 369 1.12 -16.69 -17.77
CA GLY A 369 1.02 -16.11 -19.12
C GLY A 369 2.33 -15.69 -19.80
N THR A 370 3.41 -15.57 -19.03
CA THR A 370 4.77 -15.69 -19.55
C THR A 370 5.22 -17.13 -19.30
N PRO A 371 5.49 -17.94 -20.33
CA PRO A 371 6.13 -19.24 -20.11
C PRO A 371 7.49 -18.99 -19.42
N GLY A 372 7.61 -19.38 -18.14
CA GLY A 372 8.93 -19.63 -17.54
C GLY A 372 9.52 -18.63 -16.55
N ASP A 373 8.75 -17.92 -15.72
CA ASP A 373 9.37 -17.16 -14.61
C ASP A 373 8.85 -17.44 -13.20
N SER A 374 8.65 -18.73 -12.89
CA SER A 374 8.54 -19.23 -11.51
C SER A 374 9.85 -19.08 -10.70
N LEU A 375 10.83 -18.36 -11.23
CA LEU A 375 12.17 -18.21 -10.69
C LEU A 375 12.49 -16.78 -10.28
N THR A 376 11.77 -15.76 -10.76
CA THR A 376 12.00 -14.36 -10.37
C THR A 376 11.28 -14.03 -9.08
N PHE A 377 12.04 -13.54 -8.11
CA PHE A 377 11.57 -13.05 -6.82
C PHE A 377 12.26 -11.71 -6.50
N PRO A 378 11.62 -10.82 -5.71
CA PRO A 378 12.24 -9.56 -5.31
C PRO A 378 13.50 -9.77 -4.46
N SER A 379 13.57 -10.88 -3.72
CA SER A 379 14.76 -11.34 -3.00
C SER A 379 14.79 -12.87 -2.96
N TYR A 380 15.97 -13.45 -2.73
CA TYR A 380 16.16 -14.89 -2.57
C TYR A 380 16.54 -15.20 -1.13
N ALA A 381 15.55 -15.54 -0.32
CA ALA A 381 15.72 -15.84 1.09
C ALA A 381 16.33 -17.23 1.29
N VAL A 382 16.94 -17.45 2.46
CA VAL A 382 17.52 -18.76 2.81
C VAL A 382 16.41 -19.82 2.84
N GLN A 383 16.56 -20.89 2.05
CA GLN A 383 15.65 -22.05 2.08
C GLN A 383 16.34 -23.25 2.73
N GLN A 384 15.66 -23.95 3.63
CA GLN A 384 16.20 -25.10 4.35
C GLN A 384 15.07 -26.03 4.78
N SER A 385 15.38 -27.14 5.46
CA SER A 385 14.36 -28.02 6.02
C SER A 385 13.34 -27.24 6.86
N GLY A 386 12.05 -27.45 6.57
CA GLY A 386 10.93 -26.70 7.17
C GLY A 386 10.48 -25.49 6.35
N SER A 387 11.29 -24.99 5.40
CA SER A 387 10.84 -24.01 4.41
C SER A 387 9.77 -24.61 3.51
N SER A 388 8.82 -23.78 3.09
CA SER A 388 7.85 -24.12 2.05
C SER A 388 7.50 -22.89 1.20
N GLY A 389 6.92 -23.10 0.03
CA GLY A 389 6.42 -22.06 -0.84
C GLY A 389 7.17 -21.90 -2.17
N PRO A 390 6.97 -20.78 -2.87
CA PRO A 390 7.42 -20.58 -4.25
C PRO A 390 8.94 -20.68 -4.43
N GLN A 391 9.72 -20.16 -3.48
CA GLN A 391 11.18 -20.24 -3.55
C GLN A 391 11.69 -21.68 -3.36
N VAL A 392 11.05 -22.48 -2.52
CA VAL A 392 11.37 -23.91 -2.42
C VAL A 392 11.06 -24.63 -3.73
N LYS A 393 9.93 -24.31 -4.36
CA LYS A 393 9.57 -24.87 -5.67
C LYS A 393 10.59 -24.48 -6.74
N ALA A 394 11.07 -23.24 -6.72
CA ALA A 394 12.15 -22.77 -7.59
C ALA A 394 13.46 -23.53 -7.34
N VAL A 395 13.84 -23.77 -6.07
CA VAL A 395 14.99 -24.63 -5.71
C VAL A 395 14.84 -26.02 -6.32
N GLN A 396 13.69 -26.67 -6.11
CA GLN A 396 13.43 -28.01 -6.61
C GLN A 396 13.49 -28.06 -8.14
N GLN A 397 12.88 -27.08 -8.83
CA GLN A 397 12.94 -26.96 -10.29
C GLN A 397 14.38 -26.79 -10.79
N LEU A 398 15.15 -25.89 -10.19
CA LEU A 398 16.53 -25.61 -10.58
C LEU A 398 17.47 -26.80 -10.32
N LEU A 399 17.29 -27.50 -9.20
CA LEU A 399 18.04 -28.70 -8.86
C LEU A 399 17.73 -29.84 -9.84
N ASN A 400 16.45 -30.14 -10.06
CA ASN A 400 16.01 -31.18 -10.99
C ASN A 400 16.47 -30.90 -12.42
N ALA A 401 16.36 -29.66 -12.90
CA ALA A 401 16.83 -29.25 -14.22
C ALA A 401 18.35 -29.43 -14.39
N GLN A 402 19.10 -29.41 -13.29
CA GLN A 402 20.55 -29.64 -13.26
C GLN A 402 20.91 -31.10 -12.91
N GLY A 403 19.94 -32.00 -12.86
CA GLY A 403 20.16 -33.44 -12.62
C GLY A 403 20.28 -33.85 -11.14
N TYR A 404 19.98 -32.97 -10.20
CA TYR A 404 19.96 -33.29 -8.77
C TYR A 404 18.54 -33.67 -8.36
N ALA A 405 18.33 -34.91 -7.92
CA ALA A 405 17.02 -35.47 -7.62
C ALA A 405 16.38 -34.84 -6.35
N ALA A 406 15.74 -33.69 -6.51
CA ALA A 406 15.11 -32.93 -5.42
C ALA A 406 13.68 -33.40 -5.07
N GLY A 407 13.18 -34.42 -5.77
CA GLY A 407 11.79 -34.87 -5.70
C GLY A 407 10.87 -34.04 -6.60
N SER A 408 9.55 -34.18 -6.39
CA SER A 408 8.57 -33.33 -7.08
C SER A 408 8.75 -31.87 -6.67
N ALA A 409 8.57 -30.94 -7.61
CA ALA A 409 8.59 -29.51 -7.35
C ALA A 409 7.28 -29.04 -6.69
N ASP A 410 7.02 -29.55 -5.48
CA ASP A 410 5.81 -29.34 -4.69
C ASP A 410 5.88 -28.10 -3.78
N GLY A 411 7.05 -27.48 -3.66
CA GLY A 411 7.28 -26.35 -2.79
C GLY A 411 7.47 -26.70 -1.32
N ILE A 412 7.75 -27.96 -0.97
CA ILE A 412 8.02 -28.39 0.40
C ILE A 412 9.49 -28.82 0.51
N PHE A 413 10.26 -28.18 1.41
CA PHE A 413 11.70 -28.45 1.53
C PHE A 413 11.92 -29.71 2.38
N GLY A 414 11.62 -30.86 1.78
CA GLY A 414 11.72 -32.17 2.40
C GLY A 414 13.13 -32.77 2.34
N PRO A 415 13.30 -34.01 2.84
CA PRO A 415 14.58 -34.72 2.84
C PRO A 415 15.21 -34.85 1.44
N ALA A 416 14.41 -35.13 0.40
CA ALA A 416 14.91 -35.25 -0.97
C ALA A 416 15.52 -33.93 -1.47
N THR A 417 14.82 -32.81 -1.26
CA THR A 417 15.31 -31.47 -1.62
C THR A 417 16.60 -31.14 -0.85
N LYS A 418 16.67 -31.44 0.45
CA LYS A 418 17.90 -31.26 1.25
C LYS A 418 19.08 -32.06 0.70
N SER A 419 18.88 -33.34 0.42
CA SER A 419 19.92 -34.20 -0.15
C SER A 419 20.40 -33.70 -1.52
N ALA A 420 19.48 -33.27 -2.38
CA ALA A 420 19.80 -32.67 -3.68
C ALA A 420 20.58 -31.35 -3.53
N THR A 421 20.18 -30.48 -2.59
CA THR A 421 20.91 -29.25 -2.26
C THR A 421 22.34 -29.57 -1.82
N GLN A 422 22.54 -30.53 -0.91
CA GLN A 422 23.87 -30.92 -0.47
C GLN A 422 24.73 -31.49 -1.61
N ALA A 423 24.15 -32.30 -2.50
CA ALA A 423 24.84 -32.82 -3.67
C ALA A 423 25.27 -31.70 -4.62
N PHE A 424 24.37 -30.75 -4.89
CA PHE A 424 24.67 -29.56 -5.68
C PHE A 424 25.79 -28.72 -5.05
N GLN A 425 25.72 -28.46 -3.75
CA GLN A 425 26.75 -27.71 -3.03
C GLN A 425 28.12 -28.37 -3.12
N ARG A 426 28.22 -29.70 -2.93
CA ARG A 426 29.47 -30.45 -3.08
C ARG A 426 30.02 -30.33 -4.51
N ALA A 427 29.17 -30.49 -5.52
CA ALA A 427 29.56 -30.37 -6.93
C ALA A 427 30.05 -28.96 -7.30
N ARG A 428 29.63 -27.93 -6.56
CA ARG A 428 30.04 -26.54 -6.75
C ARG A 428 31.12 -26.07 -5.78
N SER A 429 31.68 -26.97 -4.97
CA SER A 429 32.66 -26.65 -3.92
C SER A 429 32.16 -25.58 -2.93
N LEU A 430 30.85 -25.56 -2.67
CA LEU A 430 30.21 -24.76 -1.63
C LEU A 430 30.13 -25.56 -0.32
N THR A 431 29.92 -24.88 0.81
CA THR A 431 29.59 -25.56 2.07
C THR A 431 28.34 -26.41 1.89
N ALA A 432 28.44 -27.73 2.08
CA ALA A 432 27.35 -28.69 1.86
C ALA A 432 26.43 -28.82 3.10
N ASP A 433 25.92 -27.69 3.60
CA ASP A 433 25.05 -27.61 4.77
C ASP A 433 23.58 -28.02 4.48
N GLY A 434 23.20 -28.10 3.19
CA GLY A 434 21.84 -28.39 2.76
C GLY A 434 20.89 -27.20 2.85
N ALA A 435 21.40 -25.99 3.10
CA ALA A 435 20.66 -24.74 3.06
C ALA A 435 20.95 -23.97 1.77
N VAL A 436 19.90 -23.48 1.12
CA VAL A 436 20.01 -22.61 -0.05
C VAL A 436 20.10 -21.17 0.40
N GLY A 437 21.31 -20.76 0.81
CA GLY A 437 21.65 -19.35 1.09
C GLY A 437 22.09 -18.58 -0.16
N PRO A 438 22.51 -17.30 -0.01
CA PRO A 438 22.86 -16.43 -1.15
C PRO A 438 23.85 -17.06 -2.14
N LYS A 439 24.91 -17.72 -1.66
CA LYS A 439 25.90 -18.38 -2.53
C LYS A 439 25.27 -19.53 -3.35
N THR A 440 24.47 -20.37 -2.70
CA THR A 440 23.77 -21.49 -3.36
C THR A 440 22.75 -20.97 -4.37
N TRP A 441 22.00 -19.91 -4.03
CA TRP A 441 21.07 -19.25 -4.95
C TRP A 441 21.78 -18.68 -6.18
N THR A 442 22.86 -17.93 -6.00
CA THR A 442 23.65 -17.37 -7.10
C THR A 442 24.13 -18.46 -8.05
N ALA A 443 24.65 -19.57 -7.51
CA ALA A 443 25.11 -20.69 -8.33
C ALA A 443 23.96 -21.42 -9.04
N LEU A 444 22.82 -21.64 -8.36
CA LEU A 444 21.64 -22.30 -8.96
C LEU A 444 21.05 -21.47 -10.10
N LEU A 445 20.87 -20.17 -9.87
CA LEU A 445 20.25 -19.25 -10.83
C LEU A 445 21.13 -19.01 -12.05
N SER A 446 22.46 -18.97 -11.88
CA SER A 446 23.39 -18.67 -12.97
C SER A 446 23.78 -19.86 -13.84
N ALA A 447 23.30 -21.07 -13.52
CA ALA A 447 23.63 -22.29 -14.26
C ALA A 447 23.23 -22.21 -15.74
N GLY A 448 24.01 -22.87 -16.62
CA GLY A 448 23.77 -22.91 -18.07
C GLY A 448 24.89 -22.23 -18.88
N THR A 449 24.56 -21.82 -20.11
CA THR A 449 25.50 -21.21 -21.06
C THR A 449 26.10 -19.90 -20.54
N THR A 450 27.22 -19.45 -21.10
CA THR A 450 27.93 -18.23 -20.65
C THR A 450 28.09 -17.22 -21.80
N PRO A 451 26.98 -16.69 -22.36
CA PRO A 451 27.06 -15.73 -23.46
C PRO A 451 27.69 -14.42 -23.00
N ALA A 452 28.36 -13.72 -23.93
CA ALA A 452 28.79 -12.35 -23.67
C ALA A 452 27.55 -11.43 -23.59
N LEU A 453 27.36 -10.75 -22.46
CA LEU A 453 26.26 -9.79 -22.29
C LEU A 453 26.81 -8.40 -22.00
N ALA A 454 26.15 -7.38 -22.54
CA ALA A 454 26.45 -5.98 -22.30
C ALA A 454 25.17 -5.14 -22.47
N ARG A 455 25.27 -3.83 -22.23
CA ARG A 455 24.14 -2.92 -22.46
C ARG A 455 23.55 -3.11 -23.87
N GLY A 456 22.23 -3.25 -23.93
CA GLY A 456 21.49 -3.54 -25.16
C GLY A 456 21.24 -5.03 -25.43
N SER A 457 21.89 -5.95 -24.71
CA SER A 457 21.51 -7.37 -24.71
C SER A 457 20.11 -7.56 -24.13
N SER A 458 19.38 -8.58 -24.60
CA SER A 458 18.07 -8.94 -24.07
C SER A 458 17.81 -10.45 -24.10
N GLY A 459 16.75 -10.89 -23.44
CA GLY A 459 16.28 -12.28 -23.43
C GLY A 459 16.63 -13.06 -22.15
N ASP A 460 16.45 -14.38 -22.18
CA ASP A 460 16.49 -15.23 -20.99
C ASP A 460 17.85 -15.26 -20.29
N ALA A 461 18.94 -15.11 -21.05
CA ALA A 461 20.28 -15.00 -20.47
C ALA A 461 20.42 -13.74 -19.61
N VAL A 462 19.76 -12.64 -19.97
CA VAL A 462 19.75 -11.40 -19.19
C VAL A 462 18.88 -11.56 -17.95
N LYS A 463 17.69 -12.16 -18.05
CA LYS A 463 16.87 -12.48 -16.86
C LYS A 463 17.63 -13.35 -15.87
N ARG A 464 18.31 -14.39 -16.37
CA ARG A 464 19.15 -15.27 -15.57
C ARG A 464 20.26 -14.51 -14.86
N LEU A 465 20.94 -13.60 -15.56
CA LEU A 465 21.92 -12.70 -14.96
C LEU A 465 21.29 -11.84 -13.86
N GLN A 466 20.19 -11.15 -14.14
CA GLN A 466 19.51 -10.23 -13.21
C GLN A 466 19.07 -10.95 -11.92
N ARG A 467 18.50 -12.15 -12.03
CA ARG A 467 18.17 -13.02 -10.89
C ARG A 467 19.42 -13.40 -10.08
N SER A 468 20.49 -13.80 -10.76
CA SER A 468 21.76 -14.19 -10.11
C SER A 468 22.42 -13.02 -9.39
N LEU A 469 22.38 -11.81 -9.98
CA LEU A 469 22.87 -10.59 -9.35
C LEU A 469 22.05 -10.22 -8.12
N THR A 470 20.72 -10.38 -8.19
CA THR A 470 19.84 -10.17 -7.03
C THR A 470 20.22 -11.07 -5.86
N ALA A 471 20.45 -12.36 -6.12
CA ALA A 471 20.92 -13.29 -5.09
C ALA A 471 22.32 -12.94 -4.56
N ALA A 472 23.25 -12.55 -5.44
CA ALA A 472 24.64 -12.31 -5.07
C ALA A 472 24.88 -11.00 -4.31
N LEU A 473 24.11 -9.96 -4.64
CA LEU A 473 24.23 -8.62 -4.06
C LEU A 473 23.30 -8.41 -2.86
N GLY A 474 22.26 -9.24 -2.72
CA GLY A 474 21.22 -9.04 -1.71
C GLY A 474 20.32 -7.83 -1.97
N THR A 475 20.41 -7.24 -3.16
CA THR A 475 19.61 -6.09 -3.60
C THR A 475 18.92 -6.41 -4.92
N THR A 476 17.65 -5.99 -5.07
CA THR A 476 16.84 -6.34 -6.24
C THR A 476 17.38 -5.71 -7.52
N VAL A 477 17.64 -6.55 -8.52
CA VAL A 477 17.86 -6.15 -9.91
C VAL A 477 16.63 -6.60 -10.70
N ASN A 478 15.91 -5.66 -11.31
CA ASN A 478 14.70 -5.97 -12.07
C ASN A 478 15.00 -7.04 -13.15
N ALA A 479 14.31 -8.18 -13.11
CA ALA A 479 14.54 -9.30 -14.02
C ALA A 479 13.67 -9.20 -15.29
N ASP A 480 13.68 -8.03 -15.91
CA ASP A 480 12.90 -7.72 -17.13
C ASP A 480 13.47 -8.36 -18.41
N GLY A 481 14.69 -8.91 -18.34
CA GLY A 481 15.38 -9.49 -19.49
C GLY A 481 15.96 -8.45 -20.43
N SER A 482 16.10 -7.20 -19.99
CA SER A 482 16.71 -6.10 -20.74
C SER A 482 17.96 -5.60 -20.02
N PHE A 483 19.11 -5.67 -20.69
CA PHE A 483 20.38 -5.22 -20.10
C PHE A 483 20.48 -3.70 -20.27
N GLY A 484 19.81 -2.98 -19.36
CA GLY A 484 19.83 -1.52 -19.29
C GLY A 484 20.90 -0.95 -18.34
N PRO A 485 20.91 0.38 -18.11
CA PRO A 485 21.85 1.05 -17.21
C PRO A 485 21.85 0.49 -15.78
N THR A 486 20.68 0.12 -15.25
CA THR A 486 20.55 -0.46 -13.90
C THR A 486 21.22 -1.83 -13.80
N THR A 487 21.06 -2.68 -14.82
CA THR A 487 21.73 -3.99 -14.90
C THR A 487 23.25 -3.82 -15.04
N GLU A 488 23.71 -2.85 -15.85
CA GLU A 488 25.13 -2.55 -15.95
C GLU A 488 25.74 -2.10 -14.62
N THR A 489 25.06 -1.21 -13.89
CA THR A 489 25.49 -0.78 -12.55
C THR A 489 25.61 -1.99 -11.62
N ALA A 490 24.62 -2.88 -11.60
CA ALA A 490 24.67 -4.09 -10.78
C ALA A 490 25.83 -5.03 -11.18
N VAL A 491 26.12 -5.18 -12.47
CA VAL A 491 27.28 -5.95 -12.96
C VAL A 491 28.59 -5.33 -12.48
N ARG A 492 28.75 -4.01 -12.58
CA ARG A 492 29.95 -3.31 -12.11
C ARG A 492 30.13 -3.45 -10.60
N THR A 493 29.05 -3.30 -9.83
CA THR A 493 29.06 -3.53 -8.38
C THR A 493 29.48 -4.96 -8.04
N TYR A 494 28.91 -5.95 -8.74
CA TYR A 494 29.28 -7.35 -8.56
C TYR A 494 30.75 -7.58 -8.87
N GLN A 495 31.22 -7.15 -10.05
CA GLN A 495 32.62 -7.28 -10.48
C GLN A 495 33.59 -6.68 -9.45
N SER A 496 33.31 -5.45 -9.00
CA SER A 496 34.11 -4.77 -7.98
C SER A 496 34.15 -5.56 -6.67
N SER A 497 32.99 -6.01 -6.17
CA SER A 497 32.89 -6.77 -4.92
C SER A 497 33.58 -8.14 -4.96
N ARG A 498 33.85 -8.68 -6.16
CA ARG A 498 34.48 -9.99 -6.38
C ARG A 498 35.92 -9.91 -6.92
N GLY A 499 36.48 -8.71 -7.01
CA GLY A 499 37.84 -8.49 -7.53
C GLY A 499 38.00 -8.90 -9.00
N LEU A 500 36.95 -8.73 -9.81
CA LEU A 500 36.98 -8.95 -11.25
C LEU A 500 37.28 -7.63 -11.98
N SER A 501 37.62 -7.71 -13.27
CA SER A 501 37.66 -6.52 -14.14
C SER A 501 36.30 -5.82 -14.14
N VAL A 502 36.26 -4.52 -13.83
CA VAL A 502 35.03 -3.73 -13.69
C VAL A 502 34.69 -3.04 -15.01
N ASP A 503 34.39 -3.84 -16.03
CA ASP A 503 34.09 -3.36 -17.39
C ASP A 503 32.60 -3.19 -17.67
N GLY A 504 31.71 -3.64 -16.77
CA GLY A 504 30.26 -3.62 -16.93
C GLY A 504 29.72 -4.62 -17.94
N LYS A 505 30.58 -5.54 -18.42
CA LYS A 505 30.24 -6.61 -19.36
C LYS A 505 30.28 -7.95 -18.65
N VAL A 506 29.43 -8.87 -19.07
CA VAL A 506 29.39 -10.22 -18.52
C VAL A 506 30.06 -11.17 -19.49
N GLY A 507 31.33 -11.45 -19.24
CA GLY A 507 32.12 -12.46 -19.95
C GLY A 507 32.34 -13.73 -19.13
N PRO A 508 33.22 -14.63 -19.60
CA PRO A 508 33.51 -15.91 -18.93
C PRO A 508 33.91 -15.77 -17.46
N ALA A 509 34.69 -14.75 -17.09
CA ALA A 509 35.10 -14.52 -15.71
C ALA A 509 33.92 -14.17 -14.79
N THR A 510 33.02 -13.28 -15.24
CA THR A 510 31.83 -12.87 -14.49
C THR A 510 30.86 -14.05 -14.34
N TRP A 511 30.61 -14.80 -15.41
CA TRP A 511 29.80 -16.02 -15.35
C TRP A 511 30.41 -17.09 -14.45
N GLY A 512 31.71 -17.32 -14.55
CA GLY A 512 32.42 -18.29 -13.72
C GLY A 512 32.32 -17.95 -12.23
N ALA A 513 32.41 -16.66 -11.88
CA ALA A 513 32.22 -16.23 -10.49
C ALA A 513 30.78 -16.47 -9.99
N LEU A 514 29.76 -16.11 -10.79
CA LEU A 514 28.35 -16.36 -10.44
C LEU A 514 28.07 -17.87 -10.27
N GLN A 515 28.56 -18.69 -11.20
CA GLN A 515 28.35 -20.15 -11.18
C GLN A 515 29.12 -20.86 -10.06
N ALA A 516 30.17 -20.23 -9.53
CA ALA A 516 30.86 -20.65 -8.31
C ALA A 516 30.20 -20.14 -7.03
N GLY A 517 29.06 -19.44 -7.14
CA GLY A 517 28.33 -18.87 -6.00
C GLY A 517 29.08 -17.75 -5.29
N ARG A 518 29.99 -17.05 -5.99
CA ARG A 518 30.84 -16.02 -5.38
C ARG A 518 30.09 -14.74 -5.11
#